data_AF-A0A351GG11-F1
#
_entry.id   AF-A0A351GG11-F1
#
_cell.length_a   1.000
_cell.length_b   1.000
_cell.length_c   1.000
_cell.angle_alpha   90.00
_cell.angle_beta   90.00
_cell.angle_gamma   90.00
#
_symmetry.space_group_name_H-M   'P 1'
#
loop_
_entity.id
_entity.type
_entity.pdbx_description
1 polymer ?
#
loop_
_entity_poly.entity_id
_entity_poly.type
_entity_poly.pdbx_seq_one_letter_code
_entity_poly.pdbx_strand_id
1 'polypeptide(L)'
;MLIIVDLKHIMNFVQSNLDVDLSIKTRQREHVEARALYFKLCRDFTSKSFYDIGKSLNKNHATVIHAVNNVYPMAEMYNKRLKHLYNVFEKSASSYTDGKVEEKDPYQENVKLNSEIMRLHLEIQRLKDVMDAESSMFEGLDQDEIDAIIEKISVFKKVIEAQRHMK
;
A
#
# COMPACT_ATOMS: atom_id res chain seq x y z
N MET A 1 22.15 12.37 9.67
CA MET A 1 20.83 12.60 10.31
C MET A 1 20.55 11.39 11.19
N LEU A 2 20.46 11.55 12.51
CA LEU A 2 20.28 10.42 13.44
C LEU A 2 18.78 10.14 13.60
N ILE A 3 18.31 9.13 12.87
CA ILE A 3 17.00 8.53 13.10
C ILE A 3 17.13 7.67 14.38
N ILE A 4 16.24 7.86 15.35
CA ILE A 4 16.23 7.09 16.60
C ILE A 4 15.05 6.12 16.54
N VAL A 5 15.23 4.96 15.90
CA VAL A 5 14.25 3.87 15.92
C VAL A 5 14.66 2.84 16.98
N ASP A 6 13.68 2.23 17.65
CA ASP A 6 13.95 1.18 18.65
C ASP A 6 14.28 -0.18 18.02
N LEU A 7 15.17 -0.95 18.65
CA LEU A 7 15.60 -2.28 18.18
C LEU A 7 14.42 -3.24 18.07
N LYS A 8 13.44 -3.14 18.98
CA LYS A 8 12.26 -4.01 18.98
C LYS A 8 11.36 -3.73 17.78
N HIS A 9 11.24 -2.46 17.37
CA HIS A 9 10.47 -2.09 16.19
C HIS A 9 11.08 -2.69 14.92
N ILE A 10 12.40 -2.56 14.74
CA ILE A 10 13.13 -3.15 13.60
C ILE A 10 12.98 -4.67 13.59
N MET A 11 13.13 -5.31 14.76
CA MET A 11 12.98 -6.76 14.92
C MET A 11 11.58 -7.21 14.49
N ASN A 12 10.53 -6.58 15.00
CA ASN A 12 9.16 -6.91 14.64
C ASN A 12 8.89 -6.75 13.15
N PHE A 13 9.36 -5.65 12.55
CA PHE A 13 9.24 -5.41 11.12
C PHE A 13 9.85 -6.55 10.29
N VAL A 14 11.07 -6.97 10.62
CA VAL A 14 11.75 -8.05 9.88
C VAL A 14 11.02 -9.39 10.08
N GLN A 15 10.66 -9.73 11.31
CA GLN A 15 9.99 -11.01 11.62
C GLN A 15 8.64 -11.13 10.93
N SER A 16 7.81 -10.08 10.97
CA SER A 16 6.47 -10.11 10.36
C SER A 16 6.52 -10.17 8.84
N ASN A 17 7.49 -9.50 8.22
CA ASN A 17 7.59 -9.43 6.76
C ASN A 17 8.28 -10.64 6.14
N LEU A 18 9.08 -11.38 6.90
CA LEU A 18 9.79 -12.56 6.42
C LEU A 18 9.23 -13.87 6.97
N ASP A 19 8.27 -13.81 7.91
CA ASP A 19 7.69 -14.96 8.60
C ASP A 19 8.75 -15.85 9.25
N VAL A 20 9.65 -15.22 10.01
CA VAL A 20 10.76 -15.88 10.70
C VAL A 20 10.89 -15.37 12.12
N ASP A 21 11.36 -16.23 13.02
CA ASP A 21 11.86 -15.83 14.33
C ASP A 21 13.40 -15.67 14.28
N LEU A 22 13.87 -14.46 14.58
CA LEU A 22 15.29 -14.08 14.53
C LEU A 22 16.09 -14.63 15.73
N SER A 23 15.42 -15.04 16.81
CA SER A 23 16.04 -15.63 17.99
C SER A 23 16.48 -17.08 17.75
N ILE A 24 15.84 -17.77 16.80
CA ILE A 24 16.12 -19.17 16.49
C ILE A 24 17.60 -19.34 16.07
N LYS A 25 18.27 -20.27 16.75
CA LYS A 25 19.66 -20.64 16.45
C LYS A 25 19.71 -21.63 15.28
N THR A 26 19.54 -21.11 14.07
CA THR A 26 19.70 -21.86 12.82
C THR A 26 20.59 -21.12 11.82
N ARG A 27 21.23 -21.90 10.95
CA ARG A 27 22.03 -21.41 9.81
C ARG A 27 21.31 -21.56 8.48
N GLN A 28 20.02 -21.94 8.49
CA GLN A 28 19.20 -21.89 7.28
C GLN A 28 19.25 -20.49 6.68
N ARG A 29 19.32 -20.46 5.34
CA ARG A 29 19.58 -19.25 4.56
C ARG A 29 18.59 -18.14 4.91
N GLU A 30 17.30 -18.44 4.95
CA GLU A 30 16.25 -17.46 5.26
C GLU A 30 16.48 -16.75 6.61
N HIS A 31 16.76 -17.51 7.67
CA HIS A 31 17.04 -16.94 8.99
C HIS A 31 18.37 -16.18 9.05
N VAL A 32 19.39 -16.63 8.33
CA VAL A 32 20.69 -15.95 8.27
C VAL A 32 20.54 -14.60 7.56
N GLU A 33 19.86 -14.59 6.42
CA GLU A 33 19.61 -13.38 5.65
C GLU A 33 18.66 -12.42 6.38
N ALA A 34 17.62 -12.92 7.04
CA ALA A 34 16.73 -12.10 7.86
C ALA A 34 17.47 -11.44 9.03
N ARG A 35 18.36 -12.17 9.72
CA ARG A 35 19.23 -11.58 10.75
C ARG A 35 20.17 -10.54 10.17
N ALA A 36 20.69 -10.75 8.96
CA ALA A 36 21.55 -9.78 8.29
C ALA A 36 20.80 -8.48 7.97
N LEU A 37 19.56 -8.55 7.47
CA LEU A 37 18.70 -7.38 7.28
C LEU A 37 18.44 -6.66 8.61
N TYR A 38 18.04 -7.39 9.66
CA TYR A 38 17.82 -6.81 10.98
C TYR A 38 19.04 -6.03 11.48
N PHE A 39 20.23 -6.64 11.41
CA PHE A 39 21.46 -5.98 11.83
C PHE A 39 21.80 -4.77 10.98
N LYS A 40 21.62 -4.83 9.66
CA LYS A 40 21.85 -3.71 8.76
C LYS A 40 20.93 -2.53 9.10
N LEU A 41 19.63 -2.77 9.22
CA LEU A 41 18.66 -1.75 9.62
C LEU A 41 19.00 -1.14 10.99
N CYS A 42 19.39 -1.98 11.97
CA CYS A 42 19.80 -1.47 13.28
C CYS A 42 21.04 -0.57 13.22
N ARG A 43 21.96 -0.84 12.28
CA ARG A 43 23.17 -0.02 12.10
C ARG A 43 22.89 1.32 11.43
N ASP A 44 21.94 1.35 10.51
CA ASP A 44 21.67 2.53 9.72
C ASP A 44 20.65 3.47 10.41
N PHE A 45 19.70 2.92 11.19
CA PHE A 45 18.55 3.65 11.74
C PHE A 45 18.51 3.74 13.26
N THR A 46 19.60 3.39 13.95
CA THR A 46 19.71 3.52 15.42
C THR A 46 21.09 3.99 15.85
N SER A 47 21.19 4.52 17.08
CA SER A 47 22.48 4.86 17.73
C SER A 47 23.09 3.71 18.54
N LYS A 48 22.53 2.49 18.46
CA LYS A 48 22.95 1.36 19.29
C LYS A 48 24.31 0.83 18.87
N SER A 49 25.11 0.39 19.84
CA SER A 49 26.41 -0.22 19.55
C SER A 49 26.26 -1.60 18.91
N PHE A 50 27.29 -2.10 18.22
CA PHE A 50 27.30 -3.49 17.74
C PHE A 50 27.09 -4.50 18.87
N TYR A 51 27.56 -4.18 20.07
CA TYR A 51 27.35 -4.99 21.26
C TYR A 51 25.87 -5.05 21.65
N ASP A 52 25.20 -3.89 21.74
CA ASP A 52 23.78 -3.83 22.11
C ASP A 52 22.88 -4.52 21.06
N ILE A 53 23.19 -4.31 19.78
CA ILE A 53 22.49 -4.98 18.67
C ILE A 53 22.69 -6.49 18.75
N GLY A 54 23.92 -6.96 19.00
CA GLY A 54 24.20 -8.39 19.15
C GLY A 54 23.45 -8.99 20.35
N LYS A 55 23.49 -8.28 21.49
CA LYS A 55 22.83 -8.69 22.73
C LYS A 55 21.32 -8.87 22.55
N SER A 56 20.66 -8.06 21.72
CA SER A 56 19.22 -8.17 21.45
C SER A 56 18.78 -9.54 20.91
N LEU A 57 19.67 -10.25 20.19
CA LEU A 57 19.43 -11.60 19.64
C LEU A 57 20.36 -12.66 20.25
N ASN A 58 20.94 -12.37 21.42
CA ASN A 58 21.92 -13.22 22.10
C ASN A 58 23.07 -13.65 21.16
N LYS A 59 23.63 -12.69 20.42
CA LYS A 59 24.78 -12.85 19.50
C LYS A 59 25.96 -11.99 19.92
N ASN A 60 27.15 -12.42 19.49
CA ASN A 60 28.37 -11.64 19.65
C ASN A 60 28.38 -10.44 18.66
N HIS A 61 28.93 -9.30 19.08
CA HIS A 61 29.13 -8.11 18.24
C HIS A 61 29.88 -8.42 16.94
N ALA A 62 30.83 -9.36 16.95
CA ALA A 62 31.54 -9.81 15.75
C ALA A 62 30.60 -10.47 14.72
N THR A 63 29.54 -11.16 15.17
CA THR A 63 28.51 -11.71 14.29
C THR A 63 27.71 -10.60 13.62
N VAL A 64 27.39 -9.53 14.34
CA VAL A 64 26.69 -8.36 13.79
C VAL A 64 27.55 -7.70 12.71
N ILE A 65 28.82 -7.43 13.02
CA ILE A 65 29.78 -6.83 12.07
C ILE A 65 29.90 -7.68 10.81
N HIS A 66 30.11 -8.99 10.97
CA HIS A 66 30.23 -9.90 9.83
C HIS A 66 28.95 -9.91 8.98
N ALA A 67 27.78 -9.94 9.62
CA ALA A 67 26.51 -9.94 8.92
C ALA A 67 26.28 -8.65 8.13
N VAL A 68 26.59 -7.49 8.72
CA VAL A 68 26.41 -6.17 8.07
C VAL A 68 27.39 -6.00 6.90
N ASN A 69 28.65 -6.39 7.07
CA ASN A 69 29.69 -6.11 6.07
C ASN A 69 29.79 -7.16 4.96
N ASN A 70 29.36 -8.40 5.21
CA ASN A 70 29.58 -9.52 4.28
C ASN A 70 28.27 -10.21 3.89
N VAL A 71 27.42 -10.55 4.86
CA VAL A 71 26.21 -11.35 4.60
C VAL A 71 25.12 -10.51 3.94
N TYR A 72 24.82 -9.32 4.47
CA TYR A 72 23.77 -8.45 3.94
C TYR A 72 24.05 -8.02 2.49
N PRO A 73 25.26 -7.51 2.12
CA PRO A 73 25.53 -7.10 0.74
C PRO A 73 25.33 -8.25 -0.25
N MET A 74 25.79 -9.47 0.11
CA MET A 74 25.59 -10.64 -0.73
C MET A 74 24.10 -11.02 -0.81
N ALA A 75 23.39 -11.02 0.31
CA ALA A 75 21.96 -11.34 0.33
C ALA A 75 21.14 -10.33 -0.49
N GLU A 76 21.41 -9.03 -0.35
CA GLU A 76 20.73 -7.96 -1.08
C GLU A 76 20.92 -8.07 -2.60
N MET A 77 22.11 -8.48 -3.05
CA MET A 77 22.39 -8.66 -4.49
C MET A 77 21.52 -9.73 -5.13
N TYR A 78 21.25 -10.84 -4.42
CA TYR A 78 20.56 -12.00 -4.99
C TYR A 78 19.10 -12.15 -4.54
N ASN A 79 18.71 -11.52 -3.43
CA ASN A 79 17.38 -11.62 -2.85
C ASN A 79 16.67 -10.26 -2.93
N LYS A 80 15.91 -10.07 -4.01
CA LYS A 80 15.16 -8.82 -4.27
C LYS A 80 14.16 -8.48 -3.16
N ARG A 81 13.63 -9.47 -2.44
CA ARG A 81 12.70 -9.26 -1.32
C ARG A 81 13.39 -8.55 -0.16
N LEU A 82 14.61 -8.97 0.20
CA LEU A 82 15.40 -8.32 1.24
C LEU A 82 15.71 -6.86 0.89
N LYS A 83 16.15 -6.61 -0.35
CA LYS A 83 16.39 -5.26 -0.86
C LYS A 83 15.14 -4.39 -0.79
N HIS A 84 13.98 -4.95 -1.19
CA HIS A 84 12.71 -4.24 -1.13
C HIS A 84 12.33 -3.88 0.32
N LEU A 85 12.46 -4.82 1.26
CA LEU A 85 12.14 -4.57 2.67
C LEU A 85 13.07 -3.52 3.31
N TYR A 86 14.36 -3.50 2.96
CA TYR A 86 15.26 -2.43 3.38
C TYR A 86 14.75 -1.07 2.91
N ASN A 87 14.45 -0.94 1.61
CA ASN A 87 13.97 0.33 1.04
C ASN A 87 12.62 0.77 1.64
N VAL A 88 11.72 -0.17 1.93
CA VAL A 88 10.43 0.12 2.59
C VAL A 88 10.68 0.68 3.99
N PHE A 89 11.57 0.05 4.75
CA PHE A 89 11.92 0.51 6.09
C PHE A 89 12.63 1.88 6.05
N GLU A 90 13.57 2.07 5.12
CA GLU A 90 14.28 3.34 4.96
C GLU A 90 13.33 4.50 4.66
N LYS A 91 12.34 4.28 3.79
CA LYS A 91 11.29 5.26 3.50
C LYS A 91 10.45 5.57 4.74
N SER A 92 9.98 4.54 5.46
CA SER A 92 9.19 4.75 6.68
C SER A 92 9.99 5.44 7.80
N ALA A 93 11.29 5.15 7.89
CA ALA A 93 12.20 5.75 8.87
C ALA A 93 12.55 7.22 8.53
N SER A 94 12.61 7.57 7.24
CA SER A 94 12.89 8.95 6.78
C SER A 94 11.73 9.92 7.03
N SER A 95 10.48 9.42 7.13
CA SER A 95 9.33 10.23 7.51
C SER A 95 9.38 10.74 8.97
N TYR A 96 10.29 10.23 9.81
CA TYR A 96 10.42 10.68 11.22
C TYR A 96 11.20 11.99 11.40
N THR A 97 11.85 12.51 10.35
CA THR A 97 12.80 13.64 10.49
C THR A 97 12.32 14.98 9.97
N ASP A 98 11.16 15.04 9.31
CA ASP A 98 10.60 16.30 8.84
C ASP A 98 9.17 16.47 9.39
N GLY A 99 9.02 17.39 10.34
CA GLY A 99 7.82 17.55 11.16
C GLY A 99 6.62 18.15 10.42
N LYS A 100 6.11 17.47 9.37
CA LYS A 100 4.84 17.83 8.74
C LYS A 100 4.04 16.60 8.24
N VAL A 101 2.81 16.53 8.77
CA VAL A 101 1.58 15.88 8.28
C VAL A 101 1.39 14.39 8.62
N GLU A 102 0.23 14.09 9.18
CA GLU A 102 -0.35 12.74 9.28
C GLU A 102 -0.35 12.06 7.90
N GLU A 103 0.57 11.10 7.69
CA GLU A 103 0.61 10.32 6.45
C GLU A 103 0.00 8.95 6.71
N LYS A 104 -1.19 8.71 6.15
CA LYS A 104 -1.84 7.40 6.11
C LYS A 104 -0.86 6.41 5.52
N ASP A 105 -0.76 5.21 6.11
CA ASP A 105 0.00 4.08 5.56
C ASP A 105 -0.25 4.00 4.05
N PRO A 106 0.76 4.28 3.20
CA PRO A 106 0.56 4.35 1.76
C PRO A 106 0.07 3.04 1.17
N TYR A 107 0.32 1.90 1.82
CA TYR A 107 -0.24 0.63 1.40
C TYR A 107 -1.75 0.56 1.72
N GLN A 108 -2.17 1.00 2.91
CA GLN A 108 -3.59 1.11 3.25
C GLN A 108 -4.32 2.16 2.41
N GLU A 109 -3.68 3.29 2.13
CA GLU A 109 -4.21 4.31 1.25
C GLU A 109 -4.27 3.80 -0.20
N ASN A 110 -3.25 3.09 -0.70
CA ASN A 110 -3.32 2.43 -2.00
C ASN A 110 -4.42 1.38 -2.05
N VAL A 111 -4.61 0.56 -1.01
CA VAL A 111 -5.70 -0.42 -0.96
C VAL A 111 -7.07 0.28 -0.98
N LYS A 112 -7.24 1.35 -0.21
CA LYS A 112 -8.46 2.16 -0.20
C LYS A 112 -8.70 2.85 -1.54
N LEU A 113 -7.69 3.53 -2.08
CA LEU A 113 -7.75 4.19 -3.39
C LEU A 113 -8.03 3.18 -4.51
N ASN A 114 -7.40 2.00 -4.50
CA ASN A 114 -7.68 0.95 -5.48
C ASN A 114 -9.12 0.44 -5.37
N SER A 115 -9.65 0.31 -4.15
CA SER A 115 -11.06 -0.06 -3.95
C SER A 115 -12.03 1.04 -4.42
N GLU A 116 -11.68 2.31 -4.19
CA GLU A 116 -12.46 3.48 -4.63
C GLU A 116 -12.42 3.62 -6.16
N ILE A 117 -11.25 3.46 -6.77
CA ILE A 117 -11.05 3.45 -8.23
C ILE A 117 -11.87 2.34 -8.86
N MET A 118 -11.86 1.12 -8.29
CA MET A 118 -12.67 0.02 -8.80
C MET A 118 -14.18 0.33 -8.73
N ARG A 119 -14.65 0.91 -7.60
CA ARG A 119 -16.06 1.33 -7.46
C ARG A 119 -16.44 2.40 -8.50
N LEU A 120 -15.61 3.44 -8.62
CA LEU A 120 -15.85 4.54 -9.56
C LEU A 120 -15.82 4.06 -11.02
N HIS A 121 -14.93 3.14 -11.38
CA HIS A 121 -14.95 2.54 -12.72
C HIS A 121 -16.25 1.78 -13.01
N LEU A 122 -16.77 1.02 -12.05
CA LEU A 122 -18.05 0.32 -12.21
C LEU A 122 -19.23 1.31 -12.34
N GLU A 123 -19.20 2.40 -11.58
CA GLU A 123 -20.23 3.44 -11.64
C GLU A 123 -20.19 4.21 -12.97
N ILE A 124 -18.99 4.61 -13.42
CA ILE A 124 -18.79 5.23 -14.74
C ILE A 124 -19.27 4.28 -15.84
N GLN A 125 -18.96 2.99 -15.75
CA GLN A 125 -19.41 2.03 -16.75
C GLN A 125 -20.94 1.95 -16.79
N ARG A 126 -21.60 1.83 -15.63
CA ARG A 126 -23.07 1.85 -15.56
C ARG A 126 -23.67 3.14 -16.14
N LEU A 127 -23.10 4.29 -15.82
CA LEU A 127 -23.57 5.58 -16.33
C LEU A 127 -23.40 5.66 -17.84
N LYS A 128 -22.29 5.16 -18.39
CA LYS A 128 -22.09 5.05 -19.84
C LYS A 128 -23.13 4.13 -20.46
N ASP A 129 -23.37 2.95 -19.88
CA ASP A 129 -24.37 2.02 -20.41
C ASP A 129 -25.78 2.65 -20.45
N VAL A 130 -26.16 3.43 -19.42
CA VAL A 130 -27.43 4.18 -19.41
C VAL A 130 -27.44 5.29 -20.46
N MET A 131 -26.35 6.06 -20.54
CA MET A 131 -26.24 7.16 -21.50
C MET A 131 -26.24 6.67 -22.94
N ASP A 132 -25.59 5.54 -23.23
CA ASP A 132 -25.60 4.91 -24.55
C ASP A 132 -27.00 4.40 -24.90
N ALA A 133 -27.70 3.79 -23.93
CA ALA A 133 -29.09 3.38 -24.10
C ALA A 133 -30.00 4.59 -24.41
N GLU A 134 -29.91 5.67 -23.64
CA GLU A 134 -30.68 6.90 -23.87
C GLU A 134 -30.30 7.58 -25.19
N SER A 135 -29.02 7.71 -25.50
CA SER A 135 -28.54 8.31 -26.74
C SER A 135 -29.00 7.53 -27.96
N SER A 136 -29.06 6.20 -27.88
CA SER A 136 -29.59 5.36 -28.97
C SER A 136 -31.07 5.64 -29.26
N MET A 137 -31.84 6.15 -28.29
CA MET A 137 -33.26 6.50 -28.48
C MET A 137 -33.44 7.73 -29.37
N PHE A 138 -32.41 8.57 -29.48
CA PHE A 138 -32.43 9.83 -30.22
C PHE A 138 -31.49 9.80 -31.43
N GLU A 139 -30.90 8.65 -31.74
CA GLU A 139 -29.95 8.49 -32.85
C GLU A 139 -30.65 8.77 -34.19
N GLY A 140 -30.10 9.70 -34.97
CA GLY A 140 -30.63 10.08 -36.28
C GLY A 140 -31.72 11.17 -36.27
N LEU A 141 -32.03 11.75 -35.11
CA LEU A 141 -32.97 12.87 -34.99
C LEU A 141 -32.24 14.22 -34.96
N ASP A 142 -32.89 15.26 -35.48
CA ASP A 142 -32.44 16.64 -35.31
C ASP A 142 -32.93 17.26 -33.98
N GLN A 143 -32.45 18.47 -33.66
CA GLN A 143 -32.76 19.11 -32.37
C GLN A 143 -34.24 19.49 -32.23
N ASP A 144 -34.91 19.87 -33.33
CA ASP A 144 -36.33 20.24 -33.29
C ASP A 144 -37.19 18.99 -33.03
N GLU A 145 -36.79 17.84 -33.61
CA GLU A 145 -37.40 16.53 -33.36
C GLU A 145 -37.17 16.04 -31.92
N ILE A 146 -35.97 16.24 -31.38
CA ILE A 146 -35.62 15.90 -29.99
C ILE A 146 -36.46 16.73 -29.00
N ASP A 147 -36.56 18.04 -29.21
CA ASP A 147 -37.34 18.95 -28.35
C ASP A 147 -38.82 18.57 -28.34
N ALA A 148 -39.38 18.24 -29.52
CA ALA A 148 -40.76 17.79 -29.63
C ALA A 148 -41.01 16.45 -28.90
N ILE A 149 -40.03 15.55 -28.86
CA ILE A 149 -40.13 14.29 -28.10
C ILE A 149 -40.06 14.56 -26.60
N ILE A 150 -39.14 15.42 -26.15
CA ILE A 150 -39.01 15.80 -24.73
C ILE A 150 -40.31 16.40 -24.20
N GLU A 151 -40.95 17.30 -24.96
CA GLU A 151 -42.26 17.85 -24.57
C GLU A 151 -43.32 16.75 -24.41
N LYS A 152 -43.40 15.82 -25.37
CA LYS A 152 -44.36 14.70 -25.31
C LYS A 152 -44.10 13.81 -24.09
N ILE A 153 -42.83 13.47 -23.81
CA ILE A 153 -42.44 12.70 -22.61
C ILE A 153 -42.88 13.42 -21.34
N SER A 154 -42.72 14.75 -21.26
CA SER A 154 -43.17 15.53 -20.11
C SER A 154 -44.67 15.46 -19.89
N VAL A 155 -45.49 15.39 -20.94
CA VAL A 155 -46.94 15.23 -20.83
C VAL A 155 -47.27 13.82 -20.33
N PHE A 156 -46.66 12.79 -20.90
CA PHE A 156 -46.87 11.40 -20.46
C PHE A 156 -46.50 11.18 -18.99
N LYS A 157 -45.40 11.79 -18.52
CA LYS A 157 -45.02 11.75 -17.11
C LYS A 157 -46.15 12.23 -16.19
N LYS A 158 -46.77 13.37 -16.50
CA LYS A 158 -47.90 13.93 -15.71
C LYS A 158 -49.10 12.99 -15.67
N VAL A 159 -49.38 12.29 -16.78
CA VAL A 159 -50.47 11.30 -16.86
C VAL A 159 -50.19 10.10 -15.94
N ILE A 160 -48.95 9.57 -15.95
CA ILE A 160 -48.54 8.44 -15.10
C ILE A 160 -48.63 8.82 -13.61
N GLU A 161 -48.18 10.02 -13.25
CA GLU A 161 -48.27 10.54 -11.87
C GLU A 161 -49.73 10.65 -11.41
N ALA A 162 -50.61 11.22 -12.24
CA ALA A 162 -52.04 11.31 -11.94
C ALA A 162 -52.70 9.93 -11.76
N GLN A 163 -52.30 8.93 -12.56
CA GLN A 163 -52.82 7.55 -12.46
C GLN A 163 -52.37 6.81 -11.19
N ARG A 164 -51.20 7.15 -10.61
CA ARG A 164 -50.77 6.59 -9.32
C ARG A 164 -51.65 7.02 -8.16
N HIS A 165 -52.22 8.22 -8.22
CA HIS A 165 -53.09 8.78 -7.17
C HIS A 165 -54.54 8.31 -7.26
N MET A 166 -54.93 7.60 -8.33
CA MET A 166 -56.28 7.03 -8.52
C MET A 166 -56.39 5.54 -8.13
N LYS A 167 -55.29 4.90 -7.73
CA LYS A 167 -55.25 3.56 -7.12
C LYS A 167 -55.11 3.66 -5.61
#